data_AF-A0A2E1ISK8-F1
#
_entry.id   AF-A0A2E1ISK8-F1
#
_cell.length_a   1.000
_cell.length_b   1.000
_cell.length_c   1.000
_cell.angle_alpha   90.00
_cell.angle_beta   90.00
_cell.angle_gamma   90.00
#
_symmetry.space_group_name_H-M   'P 1'
#
loop_
_entity.id
_entity.type
_entity.pdbx_description
1 polymer ?
#
loop_
_entity_poly.entity_id
_entity_poly.type
_entity_poly.pdbx_seq_one_letter_code
_entity_poly.pdbx_strand_id
1 'polypeptide(L)' 'MKYQFEQYMNAVALDKMGVKVLKTLNKNSISKIRTWIKKVNIIRMTYPDENKKIIDKILIDFIREKSNKKYLII' A
#
# COMPACT_ATOMS: atom_id res chain seq x y z
N MET A 1 11.10 -4.24 -14.03
CA MET A 1 10.72 -4.53 -12.63
C MET A 1 9.67 -5.65 -12.60
N LYS A 2 10.01 -6.85 -13.08
CA LYS A 2 9.22 -8.05 -12.82
C LYS A 2 9.39 -8.30 -11.31
N TYR A 3 8.32 -8.51 -10.55
CA TYR A 3 8.33 -8.76 -9.09
C TYR A 3 8.38 -7.55 -8.12
N GLN A 4 8.02 -6.34 -8.53
CA GLN A 4 7.93 -5.18 -7.61
C GLN A 4 6.53 -4.57 -7.52
N PHE A 5 5.49 -5.41 -7.66
CA PHE A 5 4.10 -4.95 -7.62
C PHE A 5 3.74 -4.34 -6.26
N GLU A 6 4.07 -5.01 -5.16
CA GLU A 6 3.79 -4.48 -3.81
C GLU A 6 4.49 -3.15 -3.55
N GLN A 7 5.75 -3.01 -3.97
CA GLN A 7 6.47 -1.75 -3.84
C GLN A 7 5.81 -0.61 -4.62
N TYR A 8 5.32 -0.90 -5.83
CA TYR A 8 4.55 0.08 -6.62
C TYR A 8 3.25 0.48 -5.91
N MET A 9 2.50 -0.49 -5.39
CA MET A 9 1.25 -0.22 -4.67
C MET A 9 1.50 0.60 -3.40
N ASN A 10 2.55 0.27 -2.64
CA ASN A 10 2.96 1.02 -1.44
C ASN A 10 3.34 2.46 -1.80
N ALA A 11 4.10 2.66 -2.88
CA ALA A 11 4.45 3.98 -3.36
C ALA A 11 3.20 4.80 -3.73
N VAL A 12 2.26 4.23 -4.48
CA VAL A 12 1.00 4.91 -4.83
C VAL A 12 0.18 5.27 -3.59
N ALA A 13 0.09 4.36 -2.59
CA ALA A 13 -0.61 4.64 -1.35
C ALA A 13 0.02 5.78 -0.55
N LEU A 14 1.36 5.77 -0.43
CA LEU A 14 2.13 6.81 0.26
C LEU A 14 1.97 8.18 -0.41
N ASP A 15 2.00 8.23 -1.75
CA ASP A 15 1.78 9.46 -2.52
C ASP A 15 0.38 10.04 -2.25
N LYS A 16 -0.66 9.20 -2.21
CA LYS A 16 -2.03 9.60 -1.84
C LYS A 16 -2.14 10.09 -0.39
N MET A 17 -1.27 9.62 0.50
CA MET A 17 -1.19 10.06 1.90
C MET A 17 -0.33 11.33 2.08
N GLY A 18 0.16 11.93 0.97
CA GLY A 18 0.95 13.16 0.98
C GLY A 18 2.46 12.94 1.11
N VAL A 19 2.93 11.69 1.15
CA VAL A 19 4.34 11.35 1.20
C VAL A 19 4.94 11.48 -0.19
N LYS A 20 5.99 12.28 -0.34
CA LYS A 20 6.62 12.49 -1.63
C LYS A 20 7.31 11.23 -2.14
N VAL A 21 6.87 10.71 -3.28
CA VAL A 21 7.46 9.52 -3.91
C VAL A 21 8.43 9.88 -5.03
N LEU A 22 9.56 9.15 -5.09
CA LEU A 22 10.52 9.23 -6.18
C LEU A 22 10.31 8.05 -7.14
N LYS A 23 10.02 8.36 -8.42
CA LYS A 23 9.86 7.33 -9.47
C LYS A 23 11.15 6.59 -9.82
N THR A 24 12.31 7.22 -9.61
CA THR A 24 13.63 6.63 -9.89
C THR A 24 14.66 7.22 -8.94
N LEU A 25 15.52 6.36 -8.40
CA LEU A 25 16.68 6.75 -7.61
C LEU A 25 17.90 6.86 -8.54
N ASN A 26 18.38 8.09 -8.76
CA ASN A 26 19.55 8.38 -9.60
C ASN A 26 20.24 9.68 -9.16
N LYS A 27 21.35 10.07 -9.81
CA LYS A 27 22.10 11.29 -9.47
C LYS A 27 21.22 12.55 -9.49
N ASN A 28 20.27 12.65 -10.42
CA ASN A 28 19.34 13.78 -10.54
C ASN A 28 18.34 13.85 -9.38
N SER A 29 18.04 12.72 -8.73
CA SER A 29 17.15 12.67 -7.57
C SER A 29 17.80 13.21 -6.28
N ILE A 30 19.14 13.28 -6.21
CA ILE A 30 19.87 13.74 -5.00
C ILE A 30 19.45 15.15 -4.58
N SER A 31 19.29 16.07 -5.53
CA SER A 31 18.85 17.45 -5.24
C SER A 31 17.44 17.48 -4.62
N LYS A 32 16.53 16.64 -5.11
CA LYS A 32 15.17 16.49 -4.59
C LYS A 32 15.19 15.94 -3.16
N ILE A 33 16.03 14.95 -2.89
CA ILE A 33 16.21 14.34 -1.56
C ILE A 33 16.76 15.37 -0.57
N ARG A 34 17.82 16.11 -0.92
CA ARG A 34 18.38 17.17 -0.06
C ARG A 34 17.33 18.22 0.32
N THR A 35 16.54 18.65 -0.66
CA THR A 35 15.44 19.60 -0.42
C THR A 35 14.36 19.00 0.48
N TRP A 36 14.04 17.72 0.32
CA TRP A 36 13.04 17.04 1.13
C TRP A 36 13.48 16.92 2.60
N ILE A 37 14.72 16.49 2.87
CA ILE A 37 15.27 16.35 4.24
C ILE A 37 15.29 17.70 4.98
N LYS A 38 15.54 18.81 4.26
CA LYS A 38 15.57 20.16 4.85
C LYS A 38 14.20 20.74 5.19
N LYS A 39 13.10 20.17 4.66
CA LYS A 39 11.74 20.61 4.97
C LYS A 39 11.22 19.85 6.17
N VAL A 40 10.76 20.56 7.20
CA VAL A 40 9.97 19.94 8.27
C VAL A 40 8.56 19.71 7.72
N ASN A 41 8.35 18.55 7.09
CA ASN A 41 7.04 18.14 6.59
C ASN A 41 6.66 16.84 7.28
N ILE A 42 6.13 16.96 8.50
CA ILE A 42 5.71 15.81 9.30
C ILE A 42 4.33 15.39 8.79
N ILE A 43 4.31 14.25 8.09
CA ILE A 43 3.05 13.62 7.68
C ILE A 43 2.63 12.71 8.81
N ARG A 44 1.57 13.08 9.52
CA ARG A 44 1.02 12.25 10.59
C ARG A 44 0.25 11.09 9.96
N MET A 45 0.76 9.88 10.15
CA MET A 45 0.10 8.66 9.73
C MET A 45 -0.46 7.93 10.95
N THR A 46 -1.69 7.47 10.86
CA THR A 46 -2.33 6.63 11.88
C THR A 46 -2.53 5.24 11.32
N TYR A 47 -1.88 4.26 11.92
CA TYR A 47 -2.03 2.84 11.61
C TYR A 47 -2.72 2.16 12.79
N PRO A 48 -4.07 2.25 12.88
CA PRO A 48 -4.80 1.58 13.93
C PRO A 48 -4.63 0.06 13.84
N ASP A 49 -4.74 -0.63 14.97
CA ASP A 49 -4.76 -2.10 14.97
C ASP A 49 -6.05 -2.60 14.34
N GLU A 50 -5.97 -2.98 13.07
CA GLU A 50 -7.06 -3.59 12.31
C GLU A 50 -6.83 -5.07 12.03
N ASN A 51 -5.84 -5.71 12.68
CA ASN A 51 -5.41 -7.07 12.34
C ASN A 51 -6.58 -8.06 12.37
N LYS A 52 -7.37 -8.04 13.45
CA LYS A 52 -8.56 -8.90 13.59
C LYS A 52 -9.56 -8.67 12.45
N LYS A 53 -9.92 -7.41 12.19
CA LYS A 53 -10.89 -7.03 11.15
C LYS A 53 -10.44 -7.49 9.76
N ILE A 54 -9.14 -7.37 9.45
CA ILE A 54 -8.56 -7.80 8.18
C ILE A 54 -8.65 -9.33 8.05
N ILE A 55 -8.23 -10.08 9.08
CA ILE A 55 -8.30 -11.54 9.09
C ILE A 55 -9.74 -12.03 8.97
N ASP A 56 -10.66 -11.47 9.76
CA ASP A 56 -12.08 -11.80 9.73
C ASP A 56 -12.65 -11.58 8.32
N LYS A 57 -12.32 -10.45 7.69
CA LYS A 57 -12.76 -10.14 6.32
C LYS A 57 -12.24 -11.16 5.30
N ILE A 58 -10.95 -11.49 5.32
CA ILE A 58 -10.35 -12.44 4.39
C ILE A 58 -11.02 -13.82 4.51
N LEU A 59 -11.23 -14.29 5.74
CA LEU A 59 -11.86 -15.59 5.99
C LEU A 59 -13.34 -15.61 5.58
N ILE A 60 -14.10 -14.57 5.90
CA ILE A 60 -15.51 -14.45 5.51
C ILE A 60 -15.65 -14.41 3.98
N ASP A 61 -14.82 -13.63 3.29
CA ASP A 61 -14.85 -13.52 1.83
C ASP A 61 -14.50 -14.87 1.19
N PHE A 62 -13.49 -15.59 1.71
CA PHE A 62 -13.15 -16.94 1.25
C PHE A 62 -14.31 -17.93 1.44
N ILE A 63 -14.96 -17.95 2.60
CA ILE A 63 -16.11 -18.83 2.87
C ILE A 63 -17.25 -18.52 1.91
N ARG A 64 -17.58 -17.24 1.70
CA ARG A 64 -18.63 -16.80 0.76
C ARG A 64 -18.36 -17.27 -0.66
N GLU A 65 -17.13 -17.09 -1.16
CA GLU A 65 -16.75 -17.54 -2.50
C GLU A 65 -16.89 -19.07 -2.67
N LYS A 66 -16.48 -19.84 -1.66
CA LYS A 66 -16.59 -21.31 -1.69
C LYS A 66 -18.04 -21.78 -1.62
N SER A 67 -18.84 -21.19 -0.75
CA SER A 67 -20.27 -21.49 -0.64
C SER A 67 -21.01 -21.17 -1.95
N ASN A 68 -20.76 -20.00 -2.55
CA ASN A 68 -21.40 -19.62 -3.82
C ASN A 68 -21.01 -20.55 -4.97
N LYS A 69 -19.76 -21.00 -5.04
CA LYS A 69 -19.34 -22.01 -6.04
C LYS A 69 -20.02 -23.37 -5.83
N LYS A 70 -20.38 -23.74 -4.59
CA LYS A 70 -21.08 -24.99 -4.28
C LYS A 70 -22.50 -25.01 -4.85
N TYR A 71 -23.17 -23.86 -4.96
CA TYR A 71 -24.52 -23.73 -5.53
C TYR A 71 -24.54 -23.52 -7.05
N LEU A 72 -23.38 -23.35 -7.69
CA LEU A 72 -23.26 -23.16 -9.14
C LEU A 72 -22.93 -24.46 -9.91
N ILE A 73 -22.75 -25.59 -9.20
CA ILE A 73 -22.36 -26.90 -9.76
C ILE A 73 -23.52 -27.92 -9.63
N ILE A 74 -24.72 -27.48 -9.26
CA ILE A 74 -25.94 -28.31 -9.20
C ILE A 74 -26.88 -27.88 -10.32
#